data_AF-A0A918R835-F1
#
_entry.id   AF-A0A918R835-F1
#
_cell.length_a   1.000
_cell.length_b   1.000
_cell.length_c   1.000
_cell.angle_alpha   90.00
_cell.angle_beta   90.00
_cell.angle_gamma   90.00
#
_symmetry.space_group_name_H-M   'P 1'
#
loop_
_entity.id
_entity.type
_entity.pdbx_description
1 polymer ?
#
loop_
_entity_poly.entity_id
_entity_poly.type
_entity_poly.pdbx_seq_one_letter_code
_entity_poly.pdbx_strand_id
1 'polypeptide(L)' 'MHQPPSPCDGTCRIDPVRQWCQGCKRTLNEIADWPILKPREKRAILNQLPLRQG' A
#
# COMPACT_ATOMS: atom_id res chain seq x y z
N MET A 1 -2.22 1.09 -21.17
CA MET A 1 -1.78 1.77 -19.93
C MET A 1 -1.81 0.75 -18.80
N HIS A 2 -0.64 0.26 -18.38
CA HIS A 2 -0.53 -0.85 -17.43
C HIS A 2 -0.78 -0.39 -15.99
N GLN A 3 -1.55 -1.19 -15.24
CA GLN A 3 -1.70 -1.01 -13.80
C GLN A 3 -0.38 -1.37 -13.10
N PRO A 4 0.08 -0.59 -12.10
CA PRO A 4 1.25 -0.98 -11.31
C PRO A 4 0.95 -2.24 -10.48
N PRO A 5 1.95 -3.10 -10.26
CA PRO A 5 1.79 -4.31 -9.45
C PRO A 5 1.47 -3.96 -7.99
N SER A 6 0.76 -4.86 -7.32
CA SER A 6 0.50 -4.75 -5.88
C SER A 6 1.81 -4.98 -5.10
N PRO A 7 2.12 -4.15 -4.09
CA PRO A 7 3.31 -4.32 -3.24
C PRO A 7 3.07 -5.35 -2.11
N CYS A 8 2.00 -6.15 -2.20
CA CYS A 8 1.64 -7.12 -1.17
C CYS A 8 2.60 -8.31 -1.19
N ASP A 9 3.19 -8.61 -0.04
CA ASP A 9 4.05 -9.77 0.21
C ASP A 9 3.28 -10.98 0.81
N GLY A 10 1.97 -10.85 1.00
CA GLY A 10 1.13 -11.84 1.67
C GLY A 10 1.03 -11.66 3.19
N THR A 11 1.78 -10.73 3.78
CA THR A 11 1.68 -10.40 5.20
C THR A 11 0.42 -9.59 5.45
N CYS A 12 -0.58 -10.18 6.11
CA CYS A 12 -1.81 -9.49 6.51
C CYS A 12 -1.82 -9.17 8.00
N ARG A 13 -0.90 -8.30 8.45
CA ARG A 13 -0.82 -7.85 9.84
C ARG A 13 -0.65 -6.33 9.88
N ILE A 14 -1.57 -5.63 10.54
CA ILE A 14 -1.49 -4.19 10.76
C ILE A 14 -0.70 -3.91 12.04
N ASP A 15 0.25 -2.98 11.95
CA ASP A 15 0.92 -2.40 13.11
C ASP A 15 -0.04 -1.45 13.82
N PRO A 16 -0.44 -1.71 15.08
CA PRO A 16 -1.40 -0.86 15.79
C PRO A 16 -0.81 0.52 16.17
N VAL A 17 0.52 0.66 16.20
CA VAL A 17 1.20 1.92 16.49
C VAL A 17 1.32 2.75 15.22
N ARG A 18 1.83 2.15 14.15
CA ARG A 18 2.08 2.86 12.87
C ARG A 18 0.85 2.93 11.95
N GLN A 19 -0.21 2.17 12.23
CA GLN A 19 -1.48 2.13 11.48
C GLN A 19 -1.34 1.69 10.00
N TRP A 20 -0.33 0.88 9.69
CA TRP A 20 -0.13 0.29 8.36
C TRP A 20 0.26 -1.18 8.43
N CYS A 21 0.15 -1.89 7.30
CA CYS A 21 0.55 -3.28 7.17
C CYS A 21 2.06 -3.44 7.38
N GLN A 22 2.47 -4.42 8.19
CA GLN A 22 3.87 -4.69 8.50
C GLN A 22 4.68 -5.14 7.28
N GLY A 23 4.06 -5.82 6.32
CA GLY A 23 4.70 -6.22 5.05
C GLY A 23 4.70 -5.10 4.02
N CYS A 24 3.54 -4.81 3.44
CA CYS A 24 3.43 -3.84 2.34
C CYS A 24 3.39 -2.36 2.73
N LYS A 25 3.39 -2.02 4.03
CA LYS A 25 3.37 -0.64 4.57
C LYS A 25 2.22 0.26 4.08
N ARG A 26 1.18 -0.35 3.50
CA ARG A 26 -0.08 0.32 3.14
C ARG A 26 -1.02 0.37 4.33
N THR A 27 -1.82 1.42 4.43
CA THR A 27 -2.91 1.51 5.41
C THR A 27 -4.06 0.57 5.04
N LEU A 28 -4.97 0.31 5.99
CA LEU A 28 -6.19 -0.47 5.74
C LEU A 28 -7.03 0.13 4.59
N ASN A 29 -7.18 1.45 4.55
CA ASN A 29 -7.93 2.13 3.49
C ASN A 29 -7.26 1.94 2.12
N GLU A 30 -5.93 2.11 2.04
CA GLU A 30 -5.19 1.90 0.79
C GLU A 30 -5.26 0.45 0.29
N ILE A 31 -5.36 -0.52 1.22
CA ILE A 31 -5.55 -1.93 0.87
C ILE A 31 -6.97 -2.17 0.33
N ALA A 32 -7.99 -1.63 1.01
CA ALA A 32 -9.39 -1.76 0.63
C ALA A 32 -9.69 -1.09 -0.73
N ASP A 33 -9.12 0.10 -0.96
CA ASP A 33 -9.35 0.89 -2.18
C ASP A 33 -8.49 0.42 -3.35
N TRP A 34 -7.41 -0.35 -3.11
CA TRP A 34 -6.48 -0.79 -4.16
C TRP A 34 -7.12 -1.32 -5.46
N PRO A 35 -8.13 -2.22 -5.44
CA PRO A 35 -8.74 -2.70 -6.68
C PRO A 35 -9.43 -1.60 -7.51
N ILE A 36 -9.95 -0.54 -6.87
CA ILE A 36 -10.73 0.52 -7.53
C ILE A 36 -9.90 1.76 -7.91
N LEU A 37 -8.69 1.92 -7.35
CA LEU A 37 -7.81 3.04 -7.66
C LEU A 37 -7.30 3.04 -9.11
N LYS A 38 -7.19 4.22 -9.70
CA LYS A 38 -6.58 4.42 -11.01
C LYS A 38 -5.06 4.21 -10.95
N PRO A 39 -4.40 3.89 -12.09
CA PRO A 39 -2.94 3.69 -12.11
C PRO A 39 -2.12 4.85 -11.55
N ARG A 40 -2.60 6.10 -11.69
CA ARG A 40 -1.94 7.29 -11.14
C ARG A 40 -1.99 7.33 -9.61
N GLU A 41 -3.14 6.97 -9.03
CA GLU A 41 -3.35 6.94 -7.58
C GLU A 41 -2.55 5.80 -6.94
N LYS A 42 -2.56 4.61 -7.57
CA LYS A 42 -1.72 3.49 -7.15
C LYS A 42 -0.23 3.86 -7.11
N ARG A 43 0.27 4.55 -8.14
CA ARG A 43 1.67 5.05 -8.16
C ARG A 43 1.95 6.06 -7.07
N ALA A 44 1.00 6.95 -6.78
CA ALA A 44 1.16 7.91 -5.68
C ALA A 44 1.33 7.20 -4.33
N ILE A 45 0.53 6.16 -4.05
CA ILE A 45 0.69 5.33 -2.85
C ILE A 45 2.05 4.64 -2.85
N LEU A 46 2.42 3.98 -3.95
CA LEU A 46 3.71 3.27 -4.06
C LEU A 46 4.92 4.18 -3.81
N ASN A 47 4.87 5.43 -4.30
CA ASN A 47 5.94 6.41 -4.09
C ASN A 47 6.06 6.86 -2.63
N GLN A 48 5.00 6.73 -1.83
CA GLN A 48 5.03 7.06 -0.40
C GLN A 48 5.59 5.92 0.45
N LEU A 49 5.50 4.65 0.01
CA LEU A 49 5.91 3.50 0.81
C LEU A 49 7.38 3.55 1.29
N PRO A 50 8.37 3.98 0.48
CA PRO A 50 9.75 4.10 0.96
C PRO A 50 9.91 5.06 2.15
N LEU A 51 9.11 6.13 2.22
CA LEU A 51 9.12 7.07 3.35
C LEU A 51 8.57 6.46 4.64
N ARG A 52 7.84 5.35 4.53
CA ARG A 52 7.22 4.61 5.64
C ARG A 52 8.13 3.53 6.22
N GLN A 53 9.19 3.19 5.50
CA GLN A 53 10.19 2.20 5.94
C GLN A 53 11.35 2.82 6.75
N GLY A 54 11.28 4.13 7.03
CA GLY A 54 12.15 4.84 7.97
C GLY A 54 11.91 4.50 9.44
#